data_AF-A0A958X5I3-F1
#
_entry.id   AF-A0A958X5I3-F1
#
_cell.length_a   1.000
_cell.length_b   1.000
_cell.length_c   1.000
_cell.angle_alpha   90.00
_cell.angle_beta   90.00
_cell.angle_gamma   90.00
#
_symmetry.space_group_name_H-M   'P 1'
#
loop_
_entity.id
_entity.type
_entity.pdbx_description
1 polymer ?
#
loop_
_entity_poly.entity_id
_entity_poly.type
_entity_poly.pdbx_seq_one_letter_code
_entity_poly.pdbx_strand_id
1 'polypeptide(L)'
;MANNKQRLELTWIGKGDEPKLEPRILIEDAEKSYGDKQTQNMLIFGDNLLALKALEQDYSGKIKCIYIDPPYNTGSAFEHYDDGLEHSMWLNLITPRIKMLRKLLSDDGSIWISIDDNESHYLKIVCDEVFGRNNFVANVIWEKNTRLKQIQFGYQTATTT
;
A
#
# COMPACT_ATOMS: atom_id res chain seq x y z
N MET A 1 17.14 -18.45 -29.47
CA MET A 1 16.26 -17.30 -29.73
C MET A 1 15.85 -16.72 -28.39
N ALA A 2 16.17 -15.44 -28.14
CA ALA A 2 15.71 -14.77 -26.92
C ALA A 2 14.17 -14.78 -26.92
N ASN A 3 13.59 -15.28 -25.83
CA ASN A 3 12.15 -15.37 -25.65
C ASN A 3 11.59 -13.94 -25.55
N ASN A 4 11.26 -13.35 -26.70
CA ASN A 4 10.72 -12.00 -26.82
C ASN A 4 9.25 -11.98 -26.39
N LYS A 5 8.98 -12.39 -25.16
CA LYS A 5 7.67 -12.26 -24.54
C LYS A 5 7.56 -10.83 -24.03
N GLN A 6 6.85 -9.99 -24.78
CA GLN A 6 6.35 -8.72 -24.24
C GLN A 6 5.68 -9.01 -22.89
N ARG A 7 6.15 -8.33 -21.85
CA ARG A 7 5.55 -8.37 -20.52
C ARG A 7 4.70 -7.12 -20.36
N LEU A 8 3.52 -7.29 -19.78
CA LEU A 8 2.70 -6.15 -19.38
C LEU A 8 3.37 -5.48 -18.19
N GLU A 9 3.63 -4.18 -18.29
CA GLU A 9 4.30 -3.39 -17.26
C GLU A 9 3.57 -2.06 -17.07
N LEU A 10 3.31 -1.70 -15.81
CA LEU A 10 2.87 -0.36 -15.44
C LEU A 10 4.09 0.55 -15.32
N THR A 11 4.06 1.71 -15.95
CA THR A 11 5.14 2.71 -15.89
C THR A 11 4.61 4.02 -15.27
N TRP A 12 5.50 4.76 -14.59
CA TRP A 12 5.20 6.06 -13.98
C TRP A 12 6.49 6.86 -13.77
N ILE A 13 6.38 8.15 -13.46
CA ILE A 13 7.53 9.02 -13.25
C ILE A 13 8.24 8.64 -11.94
N GLY A 14 9.54 8.36 -12.02
CA GLY A 14 10.35 7.89 -10.87
C GLY A 14 10.33 6.38 -10.66
N LYS A 15 9.67 5.60 -11.53
CA LYS A 15 9.76 4.13 -11.46
C LYS A 15 11.21 3.68 -11.62
N GLY A 16 11.73 2.98 -10.61
CA GLY A 16 13.10 2.47 -10.57
C GLY A 16 14.08 3.37 -9.83
N ASP A 17 13.70 4.60 -9.50
CA ASP A 17 14.49 5.52 -8.66
C ASP A 17 14.29 5.17 -7.18
N GLU A 18 14.76 3.99 -6.77
CA GLU A 18 14.60 3.52 -5.40
C GLU A 18 15.47 4.33 -4.42
N PRO A 19 14.93 4.74 -3.25
CA PRO A 19 15.72 5.42 -2.25
C PRO A 19 16.82 4.48 -1.73
N LYS A 20 18.05 5.00 -1.65
CA LYS A 20 19.15 4.29 -0.98
C LYS A 20 18.90 4.32 0.53
N LEU A 21 18.52 3.17 1.09
CA LEU A 21 18.25 3.02 2.51
C LEU A 21 19.53 2.61 3.25
N GLU A 22 19.97 3.48 4.15
CA GLU A 22 21.04 3.14 5.09
C GLU A 22 20.52 2.15 6.15
N PRO A 23 21.32 1.13 6.53
CA PRO A 23 20.98 0.24 7.63
C PRO A 23 20.71 1.01 8.93
N ARG A 24 19.66 0.60 9.65
CA ARG A 24 19.29 1.18 10.95
C ARG A 24 19.21 0.08 12.00
N ILE A 25 19.61 0.41 13.22
CA ILE A 25 19.47 -0.45 14.39
C ILE A 25 18.25 0.03 15.17
N LEU A 26 17.44 -0.90 15.66
CA LEU A 26 16.33 -0.60 16.56
C LEU A 26 16.89 -0.40 17.98
N ILE A 27 16.55 0.73 18.59
CA ILE A 27 16.95 1.08 19.95
C ILE A 27 15.69 1.04 20.82
N GLU A 28 15.74 0.26 21.90
CA GLU A 28 14.65 0.21 22.87
C GLU A 28 14.59 1.52 23.69
N ASP A 29 13.39 2.08 23.82
CA ASP A 29 13.09 3.15 24.76
C ASP A 29 12.35 2.57 25.97
N ALA A 30 13.12 2.21 27.01
CA ALA A 30 12.60 1.52 28.18
C ALA A 30 11.54 2.34 28.96
N GLU A 31 11.52 3.67 28.81
CA GLU A 31 10.51 4.53 29.44
C GLU A 31 9.14 4.41 28.76
N LYS A 32 9.11 3.97 27.49
CA LYS A 32 7.89 3.74 26.70
C LYS A 32 7.48 2.27 26.63
N SER A 33 8.27 1.37 27.22
CA SER A 33 7.95 -0.06 27.30
C SER A 33 6.93 -0.31 28.42
N TYR A 34 5.78 -0.90 28.08
CA TYR A 34 4.70 -1.21 29.03
C TYR A 34 4.24 -2.68 28.90
N GLY A 35 3.76 -3.25 29.99
CA GLY A 35 3.21 -4.61 30.02
C GLY A 35 4.26 -5.69 30.31
N ASP A 36 3.99 -6.91 29.86
CA ASP A 36 4.89 -8.05 30.05
C ASP A 36 6.09 -8.00 29.10
N LYS A 37 7.28 -8.01 29.69
CA LYS A 37 8.58 -7.94 28.99
C LYS A 37 8.91 -9.20 28.20
N GLN A 38 8.19 -10.30 28.41
CA GLN A 38 8.41 -11.56 27.70
C GLN A 38 7.58 -11.68 26.41
N THR A 39 6.68 -10.73 26.13
CA THR A 39 5.69 -10.85 25.04
C THR A 39 6.27 -10.81 23.62
N GLN A 40 7.54 -10.43 23.45
CA GLN A 40 8.21 -10.24 22.15
C GLN A 40 7.54 -9.21 21.22
N ASN A 41 6.49 -8.53 21.66
CA ASN A 41 5.80 -7.51 20.88
C ASN A 41 6.65 -6.24 20.76
N MET A 42 6.57 -5.57 19.62
CA MET A 42 7.35 -4.37 19.33
C MET A 42 6.46 -3.26 18.78
N LEU A 43 6.66 -2.04 19.27
CA LEU A 43 6.13 -0.82 18.67
C LEU A 43 7.33 0.03 18.21
N ILE A 44 7.42 0.27 16.90
CA ILE A 44 8.53 1.01 16.31
C ILE A 44 8.02 2.38 15.88
N PHE A 45 8.67 3.44 16.38
CA PHE A 45 8.37 4.82 16.00
C PHE A 45 9.40 5.34 14.98
N GLY A 46 8.93 5.82 13.82
CA GLY A 46 9.76 6.39 12.77
C GLY A 46 9.14 6.25 11.38
N ASP A 47 9.93 6.57 10.35
CA ASP A 47 9.54 6.25 8.97
C ASP A 47 9.47 4.74 8.79
N ASN A 48 8.34 4.27 8.27
CA ASN A 48 8.06 2.85 8.12
C ASN A 48 9.00 2.15 7.13
N LEU A 49 9.51 2.81 6.10
CA LEU A 49 10.43 2.18 5.15
C LEU A 49 11.79 1.91 5.82
N LEU A 50 12.27 2.83 6.64
CA LEU A 50 13.47 2.62 7.46
C LEU A 50 13.24 1.55 8.55
N ALA A 51 12.08 1.54 9.19
CA ALA A 51 11.74 0.51 10.18
C ALA A 51 11.69 -0.89 9.55
N LEU A 52 11.03 -1.04 8.39
CA LEU A 52 10.99 -2.30 7.66
C LEU A 52 12.39 -2.76 7.20
N LYS A 53 13.25 -1.81 6.82
CA LYS A 53 14.65 -2.10 6.48
C LYS A 53 15.44 -2.61 7.69
N ALA A 54 15.23 -2.05 8.87
CA ALA A 54 15.86 -2.54 10.10
C ALA A 54 15.40 -3.97 10.45
N LEU A 55 14.12 -4.28 10.23
CA LEU A 55 13.56 -5.62 10.48
C LEU A 55 14.07 -6.67 9.49
N GLU A 56 14.55 -6.29 8.31
CA GLU A 56 15.02 -7.22 7.26
C GLU A 56 16.11 -8.18 7.78
N GLN A 57 16.99 -7.71 8.67
CA GLN A 57 18.09 -8.51 9.22
C GLN A 57 17.58 -9.74 9.98
N ASP A 58 16.53 -9.59 10.78
CA ASP A 58 16.09 -10.61 11.72
C ASP A 58 14.79 -11.30 11.29
N TYR A 59 13.97 -10.67 10.45
CA TYR A 59 12.61 -11.10 10.14
C TYR A 59 12.37 -11.45 8.66
N SER A 60 13.40 -11.43 7.81
CA SER A 60 13.27 -11.87 6.41
C SER A 60 12.67 -13.27 6.31
N GLY A 61 11.58 -13.41 5.55
CA GLY A 61 10.84 -14.66 5.36
C GLY A 61 10.15 -15.22 6.61
N LYS A 62 9.99 -14.45 7.70
CA LYS A 62 9.44 -14.96 8.97
C LYS A 62 8.03 -14.46 9.28
N ILE A 63 7.56 -13.40 8.62
CA ILE A 63 6.27 -12.79 8.93
C ILE A 63 5.15 -13.60 8.29
N LYS A 64 4.18 -14.06 9.10
CA LYS A 64 3.03 -14.86 8.64
C LYS A 64 1.88 -14.02 8.11
N CYS A 65 1.64 -12.86 8.70
CA CYS A 65 0.53 -11.99 8.33
C CYS A 65 0.98 -10.54 8.38
N ILE A 66 0.64 -9.79 7.34
CA ILE A 66 0.85 -8.35 7.24
C ILE A 66 -0.50 -7.72 6.96
N TYR A 67 -0.83 -6.66 7.71
CA TYR A 67 -1.97 -5.79 7.41
C TYR A 67 -1.48 -4.35 7.32
N ILE A 68 -1.86 -3.63 6.26
CA ILE A 68 -1.59 -2.20 6.11
C ILE A 68 -2.83 -1.44 5.64
N ASP A 69 -2.91 -0.18 6.06
CA ASP A 69 -3.93 0.79 5.66
C ASP A 69 -3.22 2.06 5.15
N PRO A 70 -2.62 2.02 3.94
CA PRO A 70 -1.91 3.16 3.37
C PRO A 70 -2.85 4.35 3.13
N PRO A 71 -2.33 5.58 2.95
CA PRO A 71 -3.18 6.73 2.60
C PRO A 71 -3.88 6.48 1.26
N TYR A 72 -5.17 6.82 1.17
CA TYR A 72 -6.03 6.53 0.01
C TYR A 72 -5.96 7.57 -1.12
N ASN A 73 -5.09 8.57 -0.99
CA ASN A 73 -4.90 9.60 -2.02
C ASN A 73 -6.22 10.28 -2.47
N THR A 74 -7.09 10.62 -1.51
CA THR A 74 -8.47 11.07 -1.78
C THR A 74 -8.58 12.51 -2.29
N GLY A 75 -7.51 13.09 -2.83
CA GLY A 75 -7.48 14.44 -3.42
C GLY A 75 -7.88 15.59 -2.48
N SER A 76 -8.07 15.34 -1.18
CA SER A 76 -8.72 16.30 -0.26
C SER A 76 -7.83 17.51 0.10
N ALA A 77 -6.63 17.60 -0.46
CA ALA A 77 -5.63 18.60 -0.11
C ALA A 77 -4.94 19.30 -1.30
N PHE A 78 -5.25 18.97 -2.56
CA PHE A 78 -4.42 19.44 -3.68
C PHE A 78 -5.23 19.74 -4.96
N GLU A 79 -5.77 20.96 -5.10
CA GLU A 79 -6.47 21.43 -6.31
C GLU A 79 -5.54 21.76 -7.50
N HIS A 80 -4.23 21.51 -7.41
CA HIS A 80 -3.22 22.07 -8.34
C HIS A 80 -2.22 21.06 -8.92
N TYR A 81 -2.44 19.75 -8.79
CA TYR A 81 -1.56 18.74 -9.39
C TYR A 81 -2.26 18.05 -10.57
N ASP A 82 -1.47 17.66 -11.57
CA ASP A 82 -1.92 16.74 -12.62
C ASP A 82 -2.14 15.36 -11.99
N ASP A 83 -3.32 14.75 -12.18
CA ASP A 83 -3.68 13.44 -11.65
C ASP A 83 -2.58 12.39 -11.93
N GLY A 84 -1.92 12.47 -13.09
CA GLY A 84 -0.81 11.58 -13.43
C GLY A 84 0.44 11.74 -12.55
N LEU A 85 0.72 12.97 -12.08
CA LEU A 85 1.80 13.25 -11.12
C LEU A 85 1.41 12.77 -9.72
N GLU A 86 0.14 12.90 -9.34
CA GLU A 86 -0.36 12.45 -8.03
C GLU A 86 -0.21 10.93 -7.86
N HIS A 87 -0.71 10.14 -8.82
CA HIS A 87 -0.58 8.68 -8.79
C HIS A 87 0.89 8.23 -8.85
N SER A 88 1.73 8.91 -9.64
CA SER A 88 3.18 8.63 -9.70
C SER A 88 3.83 8.85 -8.33
N MET A 89 3.47 9.93 -7.63
CA MET A 89 3.98 10.21 -6.28
C MET A 89 3.52 9.15 -5.28
N TRP A 90 2.25 8.77 -5.32
CA TRP A 90 1.72 7.70 -4.46
C TRP A 90 2.43 6.36 -4.72
N LEU A 91 2.62 6.00 -5.99
CA LEU A 91 3.36 4.82 -6.41
C LEU A 91 4.81 4.83 -5.93
N ASN A 92 5.49 5.97 -6.01
CA ASN A 92 6.86 6.14 -5.49
C ASN A 92 6.93 5.98 -3.98
N LEU A 93 5.87 6.36 -3.25
CA LEU A 93 5.78 6.16 -1.81
C LEU A 93 5.53 4.69 -1.47
N ILE A 94 4.53 4.04 -2.06
CA ILE A 94 4.11 2.70 -1.63
C ILE A 94 5.01 1.58 -2.15
N THR A 95 5.55 1.71 -3.37
CA THR A 95 6.24 0.60 -4.07
C THR A 95 7.46 0.08 -3.28
N PRO A 96 8.36 0.93 -2.75
CA PRO A 96 9.49 0.45 -1.94
C PRO A 96 9.04 -0.31 -0.68
N ARG A 97 7.91 0.11 -0.08
CA ARG A 97 7.34 -0.52 1.11
C ARG A 97 6.78 -1.89 0.78
N ILE A 98 6.03 -2.03 -0.31
CA ILE A 98 5.52 -3.32 -0.79
C ILE A 98 6.68 -4.30 -1.07
N LYS A 99 7.75 -3.83 -1.72
CA LYS A 99 8.96 -4.65 -1.94
C LYS A 99 9.59 -5.11 -0.63
N MET A 100 9.67 -4.24 0.37
CA MET A 100 10.21 -4.62 1.68
C MET A 100 9.30 -5.60 2.42
N LEU A 101 7.99 -5.38 2.41
CA LEU A 101 7.01 -6.29 3.01
C LEU A 101 7.10 -7.69 2.38
N ARG A 102 7.30 -7.80 1.06
CA ARG A 102 7.53 -9.09 0.38
C ARG A 102 8.75 -9.82 0.92
N LYS A 103 9.84 -9.12 1.25
CA LYS A 103 11.04 -9.76 1.79
C LYS A 103 10.82 -10.30 3.20
N LEU A 104 10.04 -9.59 4.01
CA LEU A 104 9.72 -10.01 5.39
C LEU A 104 8.70 -11.14 5.42
N LEU A 105 7.79 -11.19 4.44
CA LEU A 105 6.73 -12.19 4.36
C LEU A 105 7.31 -13.59 4.11
N SER A 106 6.86 -14.55 4.91
CA SER A 106 7.11 -15.99 4.71
C SER A 106 6.43 -16.51 3.44
N ASP A 107 6.91 -17.64 2.91
CA ASP A 107 6.38 -18.22 1.66
C ASP A 107 4.92 -18.71 1.79
N ASP A 108 4.47 -19.04 3.00
CA ASP A 108 3.10 -19.38 3.35
C ASP A 108 2.35 -18.24 4.06
N GLY A 109 2.91 -17.03 4.04
CA GLY A 109 2.31 -15.85 4.65
C GLY A 109 1.28 -15.16 3.75
N SER A 110 0.48 -14.28 4.35
CA SER A 110 -0.48 -13.43 3.61
C SER A 110 -0.30 -11.95 3.95
N ILE A 111 -0.58 -11.10 2.95
CA ILE A 111 -0.64 -9.65 3.11
C ILE A 111 -2.05 -9.16 2.76
N TRP A 112 -2.58 -8.27 3.59
CA TRP A 112 -3.89 -7.66 3.47
C TRP A 112 -3.71 -6.15 3.40
N ILE A 113 -4.29 -5.52 2.39
CA ILE A 113 -4.12 -4.08 2.15
C ILE A 113 -5.51 -3.48 1.99
N SER A 114 -5.86 -2.56 2.90
CA SER A 114 -7.06 -1.74 2.77
C SER A 114 -6.75 -0.57 1.83
N ILE A 115 -7.64 -0.32 0.87
CA ILE A 115 -7.51 0.74 -0.13
C ILE A 115 -8.89 1.12 -0.66
N ASP A 116 -9.03 2.31 -1.23
CA ASP A 116 -10.23 2.73 -1.96
C ASP A 116 -10.08 2.53 -3.48
N ASP A 117 -11.09 2.98 -4.22
CA ASP A 117 -11.16 2.78 -5.66
C ASP A 117 -10.12 3.59 -6.45
N ASN A 118 -9.56 4.66 -5.88
CA ASN A 118 -8.61 5.56 -6.55
C ASN A 118 -7.29 4.85 -6.88
N GLU A 119 -6.72 4.17 -5.89
CA GLU A 119 -5.38 3.56 -6.01
C GLU A 119 -5.40 2.03 -6.13
N SER A 120 -6.56 1.38 -5.91
CA SER A 120 -6.69 -0.08 -5.90
C SER A 120 -6.13 -0.78 -7.13
N HIS A 121 -6.39 -0.24 -8.32
CA HIS A 121 -5.97 -0.83 -9.59
C HIS A 121 -4.45 -0.74 -9.79
N TYR A 122 -3.85 0.42 -9.47
CA TYR A 122 -2.41 0.61 -9.54
C TYR A 122 -1.68 -0.25 -8.52
N LEU A 123 -2.17 -0.26 -7.27
CA LEU A 123 -1.66 -1.11 -6.21
C LEU A 123 -1.73 -2.59 -6.60
N LYS A 124 -2.83 -3.05 -7.20
CA LYS A 124 -2.98 -4.43 -7.66
C LYS A 124 -1.91 -4.81 -8.68
N ILE A 125 -1.58 -3.92 -9.62
CA ILE A 125 -0.53 -4.18 -10.61
C ILE A 125 0.86 -4.22 -9.95
N VAL A 126 1.14 -3.31 -9.00
CA VAL A 126 2.37 -3.34 -8.21
C VAL A 126 2.49 -4.64 -7.41
N CYS A 127 1.41 -5.09 -6.78
CA CYS A 127 1.37 -6.37 -6.08
C CYS A 127 1.58 -7.56 -7.02
N ASP A 128 1.02 -7.54 -8.23
CA ASP A 128 1.28 -8.58 -9.23
C ASP A 128 2.75 -8.62 -9.66
N GLU A 129 3.40 -7.46 -9.76
CA GLU A 129 4.83 -7.36 -10.08
C GLU A 129 5.71 -7.91 -8.94
N VAL A 130 5.37 -7.58 -7.69
CA VAL A 130 6.20 -7.91 -6.51
C VAL A 130 5.94 -9.33 -5.98
N PHE A 131 4.67 -9.74 -5.89
CA PHE A 131 4.28 -11.03 -5.33
C PHE A 131 4.07 -12.09 -6.42
N GLY A 132 3.87 -11.69 -7.68
CA GLY A 132 3.49 -12.58 -8.77
C GLY A 132 1.99 -12.77 -8.85
N ARG A 133 1.43 -12.59 -10.06
CA ARG A 133 -0.02 -12.63 -10.31
C ARG A 133 -0.73 -13.89 -9.82
N ASN A 134 -0.07 -15.05 -9.89
CA ASN A 134 -0.65 -16.33 -9.47
C ASN A 134 -0.85 -16.43 -7.94
N ASN A 135 -0.23 -15.54 -7.17
CA ASN A 135 -0.34 -15.50 -5.71
C ASN A 135 -1.46 -14.55 -5.24
N PHE A 136 -2.21 -13.94 -6.16
CA PHE A 136 -3.39 -13.17 -5.78
C PHE A 136 -4.50 -14.11 -5.27
N VAL A 137 -4.99 -13.84 -4.06
CA VAL A 137 -5.99 -14.68 -3.40
C VAL A 137 -7.41 -14.16 -3.64
N ALA A 138 -7.71 -12.94 -3.19
CA ALA A 138 -9.06 -12.37 -3.25
C ALA A 138 -9.06 -10.86 -3.03
N ASN A 139 -10.16 -10.21 -3.43
CA ASN A 139 -10.55 -8.88 -2.97
C ASN A 139 -11.69 -9.01 -1.96
N VAL A 140 -11.61 -8.29 -0.85
CA VAL A 140 -12.68 -8.19 0.13
C VAL A 140 -13.32 -6.81 0.01
N ILE A 141 -14.61 -6.76 -0.34
CA ILE A 141 -15.35 -5.51 -0.44
C ILE A 141 -15.92 -5.16 0.94
N TRP A 142 -15.55 -3.99 1.45
CA TRP A 142 -16.09 -3.48 2.72
C TRP A 142 -17.06 -2.32 2.48
N GLU A 143 -18.35 -2.61 2.61
CA GLU A 143 -19.41 -1.61 2.52
C GLU A 143 -19.54 -0.82 3.83
N LYS A 144 -19.01 0.42 3.86
CA LYS A 144 -19.04 1.29 5.05
C LYS A 144 -20.40 1.98 5.28
N ASN A 145 -21.22 2.14 4.24
CA ASN A 145 -22.42 2.99 4.29
C ASN A 145 -23.61 2.32 3.62
N THR A 146 -24.65 2.03 4.40
CA THR A 146 -25.90 1.42 3.93
C THR A 146 -26.94 2.42 3.39
N ARG A 147 -26.62 3.72 3.33
CA ARG A 147 -27.54 4.71 2.75
C ARG A 147 -27.48 4.70 1.23
N LEU A 148 -28.55 4.22 0.62
CA LEU A 148 -28.86 4.44 -0.79
C LEU A 148 -28.81 5.95 -1.08
N LYS A 149 -27.85 6.40 -1.90
CA LYS A 149 -27.93 7.73 -2.51
C LYS A 149 -29.18 7.74 -3.40
N GLN A 150 -30.25 8.40 -2.98
CA GLN A 150 -31.38 8.66 -3.87
C GLN A 150 -30.86 9.48 -5.04
N ILE A 151 -30.86 8.88 -6.24
CA ILE A 151 -30.62 9.61 -7.48
C ILE A 151 -31.84 10.53 -7.66
N GLN A 152 -31.67 11.82 -7.39
CA GLN A 152 -32.72 12.81 -7.58
C GLN A 152 -32.76 13.16 -9.08
N PHE A 153 -33.62 12.50 -9.84
CA PHE A 153 -33.94 12.94 -11.20
C PHE A 153 -34.77 14.23 -11.11
N GLY A 154 -34.15 15.37 -11.40
CA GLY A 154 -34.84 16.65 -11.49
C GLY A 154 -35.68 16.73 -12.76
N TYR A 155 -37.00 16.57 -12.65
CA TYR A 155 -37.92 16.99 -13.71
C TYR A 155 -38.29 18.47 -13.47
N GLN A 156 -37.88 19.34 -14.39
CA GLN A 156 -38.41 20.71 -14.45
C GLN A 156 -39.75 20.68 -15.17
N THR A 157 -40.85 20.94 -14.46
CA THR A 157 -42.12 21.28 -15.11
C THR A 157 -42.11 22.77 -15.44
N ALA A 158 -41.94 23.09 -16.71
CA ALA A 158 -42.20 24.45 -17.21
C ALA A 158 -43.71 24.73 -17.09
N THR A 159 -44.08 25.69 -16.25
CA THR A 159 -45.42 26.28 -16.27
C THR A 159 -45.38 27.46 -17.25
N THR A 160 -46.18 27.36 -18.31
CA THR A 160 -46.40 28.45 -19.27
C THR A 160 -47.51 29.34 -18.72
N THR A 161 -47.22 30.62 -18.53
CA THR A 161 -48.23 31.67 -18.26
C THR A 161 -48.86 32.13 -19.57
#